data_AF-A0A9Q3CP05-F1
#
_entry.id   AF-A0A9Q3CP05-F1
#
_cell.length_a   1.000
_cell.length_b   1.000
_cell.length_c   1.000
_cell.angle_alpha   90.00
_cell.angle_beta   90.00
_cell.angle_gamma   90.00
#
_symmetry.space_group_name_H-M   'P 1'
#
loop_
_entity.id
_entity.type
_entity.pdbx_description
1 polymer ?
#
loop_
_entity_poly.entity_id
_entity_poly.type
_entity_poly.pdbx_seq_one_letter_code
_entity_poly.pdbx_strand_id
1 'polypeptide(L)'
;MPVYLDIKLRAQAVGMQKAGLSFWAIAALLNLPLSMVYKTIQQFNLCGTCKTASKTGCPTKMNECDCRELSRIITCHCHLTVSQVTNTLTAQVSTRTVQQEIHQLGKQSRITPKKPYLRLQDFQQ
;
A
#
# COMPACT_ATOMS: atom_id res chain seq x y z
N MET A 1 -7.02 24.09 -9.13
CA MET A 1 -6.06 23.32 -8.31
C MET A 1 -6.63 23.16 -6.90
N PRO A 2 -6.86 21.95 -6.37
CA PRO A 2 -7.22 21.82 -4.96
C PRO A 2 -6.00 22.20 -4.11
N VAL A 3 -6.08 23.35 -3.46
CA VAL A 3 -5.10 23.79 -2.45
C VAL A 3 -5.27 22.86 -1.27
N TYR A 4 -4.29 21.99 -1.03
CA TYR A 4 -4.29 21.11 0.12
C TYR A 4 -4.08 21.97 1.37
N LEU A 5 -5.12 22.07 2.20
CA LEU A 5 -5.02 22.77 3.46
C LEU A 5 -4.26 21.91 4.47
N ASP A 6 -3.34 22.54 5.20
CA ASP A 6 -2.60 21.88 6.26
C ASP A 6 -3.56 21.26 7.29
N ILE A 7 -3.15 20.13 7.88
CA ILE A 7 -3.97 19.42 8.87
C ILE A 7 -4.29 20.32 10.07
N LYS A 8 -3.36 21.20 10.47
CA LYS A 8 -3.56 22.10 11.61
C LYS A 8 -4.68 23.10 11.35
N LEU A 9 -4.71 23.71 10.16
CA LEU A 9 -5.74 24.67 9.78
C LEU A 9 -7.13 24.04 9.71
N ARG A 10 -7.22 22.80 9.21
CA ARG A 10 -8.49 22.05 9.21
C ARG A 10 -8.97 21.73 10.63
N ALA A 11 -8.05 21.28 11.49
CA ALA A 11 -8.36 21.01 12.89
C ALA A 11 -8.80 22.29 13.63
N GLN A 12 -8.18 23.42 13.34
CA GLN A 12 -8.55 24.72 13.92
C GLN A 12 -9.96 25.15 13.47
N ALA A 13 -10.29 25.02 12.18
CA ALA A 13 -11.64 25.31 11.67
C ALA A 13 -12.72 24.45 12.34
N VAL A 14 -12.44 23.15 12.49
CA VAL A 14 -13.34 22.22 13.20
C VAL A 14 -13.47 22.57 14.68
N GLY A 15 -12.35 22.93 15.34
CA GLY A 15 -12.36 23.38 16.73
C GLY A 15 -13.19 24.63 16.96
N MET A 16 -13.06 25.63 16.09
CA MET A 16 -13.86 26.86 16.14
C MET A 16 -15.35 26.58 15.89
N GLN A 17 -15.69 25.67 14.98
CA GLN A 17 -17.08 25.27 14.76
C GLN A 17 -17.66 24.56 15.99
N LYS A 18 -16.88 23.68 16.64
CA LYS A 18 -17.29 23.02 17.89
C LYS A 18 -17.46 23.99 19.05
N ALA A 19 -16.70 25.08 19.05
CA ALA A 19 -16.86 26.19 19.99
C ALA A 19 -18.09 27.09 19.69
N GLY A 20 -18.85 26.80 18.63
CA GLY A 20 -20.09 27.49 18.29
C GLY A 20 -19.95 28.69 17.36
N LEU A 21 -18.76 28.91 16.76
CA LEU A 21 -18.59 29.99 15.79
C LEU A 21 -19.32 29.68 14.47
N SER A 22 -19.85 30.73 13.84
CA SER A 22 -20.48 30.62 12.52
C SER A 22 -19.45 30.37 11.43
N PHE A 23 -19.86 29.71 10.34
CA PHE A 23 -18.98 29.41 9.20
C PHE A 23 -18.34 30.66 8.60
N TRP A 24 -19.07 31.78 8.58
CA TRP A 24 -18.55 33.06 8.08
C TRP A 24 -17.48 33.66 8.99
N ALA A 25 -17.68 33.61 10.31
CA ALA A 25 -16.68 34.05 11.27
C ALA A 25 -15.40 33.21 11.17
N ILE A 26 -15.54 31.89 11.00
CA ILE A 26 -14.39 30.98 10.82
C ILE A 26 -13.64 31.30 9.52
N ALA A 27 -14.35 31.53 8.42
CA ALA A 27 -13.77 31.90 7.13
C ALA A 27 -12.98 33.20 7.20
N ALA A 28 -13.53 34.22 7.87
CA ALA A 28 -12.86 35.50 8.08
C ALA A 28 -11.60 35.36 8.96
N LEU A 29 -11.70 34.62 10.08
CA LEU A 29 -10.58 34.42 11.01
C LEU A 29 -9.41 33.65 10.37
N LEU A 30 -9.71 32.61 9.60
CA LEU A 30 -8.70 31.75 8.96
C LEU A 30 -8.27 32.25 7.57
N ASN A 31 -8.87 33.34 7.08
CA ASN A 31 -8.69 33.84 5.70
C ASN A 31 -8.91 32.74 4.65
N LEU A 32 -9.97 31.96 4.81
CA LEU A 32 -10.31 30.85 3.91
C LEU A 32 -11.62 31.13 3.15
N PRO A 33 -11.76 30.60 1.92
CA PRO A 33 -13.05 30.64 1.24
C PRO A 33 -14.12 29.90 2.05
N LEU A 34 -15.33 30.47 2.12
CA LEU A 34 -16.46 29.88 2.85
C LEU A 34 -16.74 28.43 2.40
N SER A 35 -16.65 28.17 1.09
CA SER A 35 -16.84 26.84 0.50
C SER A 35 -15.82 25.81 1.02
N MET A 36 -14.61 26.25 1.36
CA MET A 36 -13.55 25.39 1.89
C MET A 36 -13.79 25.06 3.37
N VAL A 37 -14.22 26.04 4.15
CA VAL A 37 -14.63 25.84 5.55
C VAL A 37 -15.79 24.85 5.61
N TYR A 38 -16.80 25.04 4.76
CA TYR A 38 -17.95 24.14 4.66
C TYR A 38 -17.52 22.70 4.32
N LYS A 39 -16.73 22.52 3.24
CA LYS A 39 -16.21 21.19 2.84
C LYS A 39 -15.41 20.53 3.95
N THR A 40 -14.57 21.29 4.66
CA THR A 40 -13.74 20.76 5.74
C THR A 40 -14.58 20.24 6.89
N ILE A 41 -15.57 21.01 7.33
CA ILE A 41 -16.46 20.63 8.44
C ILE A 41 -17.37 19.48 8.03
N GLN A 42 -17.91 19.51 6.81
CA GLN A 42 -18.71 18.40 6.27
C GLN A 42 -17.89 17.10 6.21
N GLN A 43 -16.66 17.17 5.69
CA GLN A 43 -15.76 16.01 5.63
C GLN A 43 -15.41 15.50 7.04
N PHE A 44 -15.19 16.39 8.00
CA PHE A 44 -14.95 15.99 9.39
C PHE A 44 -16.17 15.29 10.00
N ASN A 45 -17.39 15.79 9.75
CA ASN A 45 -18.61 15.16 10.24
C ASN A 45 -18.84 13.78 9.62
N LEU A 46 -18.45 13.58 8.36
CA LEU A 46 -18.57 12.29 7.67
C LEU A 46 -17.49 11.28 8.09
N CYS A 47 -16.22 11.69 8.13
CA CYS A 47 -15.08 10.78 8.33
C CYS A 47 -14.56 10.75 9.78
N GLY A 48 -15.00 11.69 10.62
CA GLY A 48 -14.51 11.87 11.99
C GLY A 48 -13.05 12.34 12.09
N THR A 49 -12.39 12.61 10.97
CA THR A 49 -10.95 12.93 10.93
C THR A 49 -10.66 14.11 10.03
N CYS A 50 -9.68 14.94 10.44
CA CYS A 50 -9.17 16.05 9.64
C CYS A 50 -8.04 15.63 8.69
N LYS A 51 -7.67 14.34 8.69
CA LYS A 51 -6.60 13.82 7.84
C LYS A 51 -7.14 13.60 6.44
N THR A 52 -6.37 13.96 5.42
CA THR A 52 -6.73 13.59 4.06
C THR A 52 -6.50 12.09 3.90
N ALA A 53 -7.51 11.37 3.41
CA ALA A 53 -7.33 9.98 3.04
C ALA A 53 -6.21 9.86 2.00
N SER A 54 -5.33 8.87 2.18
CA SER A 54 -4.40 8.49 1.12
C SER A 54 -5.21 8.08 -0.11
N LYS A 55 -4.74 8.46 -1.29
CA LYS A 55 -5.37 8.03 -2.54
C LYS A 55 -5.36 6.51 -2.58
N THR A 56 -6.53 5.90 -2.69
CA THR A 56 -6.63 4.48 -3.02
C THR A 56 -6.25 4.31 -4.48
N GLY A 57 -5.19 3.56 -4.75
CA GLY A 57 -4.80 3.18 -6.11
C GLY A 57 -5.81 2.21 -6.73
N CYS A 58 -5.56 1.84 -7.99
CA CYS A 58 -6.27 0.73 -8.61
C CYS A 58 -5.90 -0.58 -7.88
N PRO A 59 -6.87 -1.45 -7.53
CA PRO A 59 -6.56 -2.74 -6.94
C PRO A 59 -5.64 -3.56 -7.86
N THR A 60 -4.79 -4.38 -7.25
CA THR A 60 -3.91 -5.30 -7.95
C THR A 60 -4.72 -6.35 -8.71
N LYS A 61 -4.14 -6.91 -9.78
CA LYS A 61 -4.77 -8.02 -10.53
C LYS A 61 -4.87 -9.31 -9.70
N MET A 62 -3.93 -9.52 -8.77
CA MET A 62 -3.99 -10.64 -7.84
C MET A 62 -4.90 -10.27 -6.67
N ASN A 63 -5.83 -11.17 -6.37
CA ASN A 63 -6.69 -11.09 -5.20
C ASN A 63 -6.03 -11.76 -3.99
N GLU A 64 -6.62 -11.61 -2.80
CA GLU A 64 -6.07 -12.20 -1.57
C GLU A 64 -5.94 -13.74 -1.65
N CYS A 65 -6.89 -14.42 -2.29
CA CYS A 65 -6.84 -15.85 -2.53
C CYS A 65 -5.62 -16.25 -3.38
N ASP A 66 -5.36 -15.51 -4.46
CA ASP A 66 -4.22 -15.77 -5.35
C ASP A 66 -2.89 -15.54 -4.62
N CYS A 67 -2.84 -14.51 -3.76
CA CYS A 67 -1.67 -14.25 -2.92
C CYS A 67 -1.41 -15.40 -1.93
N ARG A 68 -2.45 -16.01 -1.37
CA ARG A 68 -2.34 -17.19 -0.49
C ARG A 68 -1.87 -18.43 -1.27
N GLU A 69 -2.40 -18.65 -2.46
CA GLU A 69 -1.97 -19.72 -3.36
C GLU A 69 -0.49 -19.56 -3.73
N LEU A 70 -0.08 -18.36 -4.16
CA LEU A 70 1.30 -18.01 -4.48
C LEU A 70 2.23 -18.27 -3.27
N SER A 71 1.81 -17.82 -2.09
CA SER A 71 2.55 -18.05 -0.83
C SER A 71 2.75 -19.54 -0.56
N ARG A 72 1.73 -20.37 -0.80
CA ARG A 72 1.82 -21.84 -0.65
C ARG A 72 2.79 -22.45 -1.65
N ILE A 73 2.68 -22.10 -2.93
CA ILE A 73 3.54 -22.62 -4.00
C ILE A 73 5.01 -22.34 -3.69
N ILE A 74 5.34 -21.10 -3.31
CA ILE A 74 6.73 -20.70 -3.01
C ILE A 74 7.27 -21.43 -1.78
N THR A 75 6.41 -21.64 -0.77
CA THR A 75 6.82 -22.30 0.48
C THR A 75 7.06 -23.79 0.27
N CYS A 76 6.22 -24.47 -0.51
CA CYS A 76 6.37 -25.89 -0.84
C CYS A 76 7.46 -26.15 -1.89
N HIS A 77 7.65 -25.23 -2.83
CA HIS A 77 8.53 -25.40 -3.98
C HIS A 77 9.51 -24.22 -4.15
N CYS A 78 10.35 -23.99 -3.14
CA CYS A 78 11.27 -22.86 -3.07
C CYS A 78 12.37 -22.83 -4.16
N HIS A 79 12.50 -23.88 -4.96
CA HIS A 79 13.47 -24.01 -6.05
C HIS A 79 12.90 -23.61 -7.42
N LEU A 80 11.58 -23.40 -7.53
CA LEU A 80 10.96 -23.03 -8.80
C LEU A 80 11.35 -21.61 -9.24
N THR A 81 11.52 -21.45 -10.55
CA THR A 81 11.70 -20.14 -11.16
C THR A 81 10.37 -19.38 -11.18
N VAL A 82 10.42 -18.04 -11.25
CA VAL A 82 9.22 -17.20 -11.31
C VAL A 82 8.31 -17.58 -12.49
N SER A 83 8.88 -17.95 -13.63
CA SER A 83 8.13 -18.41 -14.82
C SER A 83 7.38 -19.74 -14.56
N GLN A 84 8.00 -20.66 -13.83
CA GLN A 84 7.32 -21.90 -13.45
C GLN A 84 6.20 -21.61 -12.46
N VAL A 85 6.45 -20.75 -11.46
CA VAL A 85 5.43 -20.33 -10.48
C VAL A 85 4.25 -19.65 -11.17
N THR A 86 4.49 -18.79 -12.18
CA THR A 86 3.41 -18.13 -12.92
C THR A 86 2.57 -19.12 -13.71
N ASN A 87 3.18 -20.16 -14.26
CA ASN A 87 2.46 -21.20 -15.01
C ASN A 87 1.66 -22.13 -14.09
N THR A 88 2.09 -22.31 -12.84
CA THR A 88 1.37 -23.11 -11.83
C THR A 88 0.24 -22.36 -11.14
N LEU A 89 0.26 -21.03 -11.19
CA LEU A 89 -0.72 -20.19 -10.52
C LEU A 89 -2.03 -20.17 -11.31
N THR A 90 -3.16 -20.29 -10.61
CA THR A 90 -4.48 -20.21 -11.24
C THR A 90 -4.76 -18.83 -11.86
N ALA A 91 -4.22 -17.77 -11.26
CA ALA A 91 -4.38 -16.40 -11.73
C ALA A 91 -3.59 -16.12 -13.01
N GLN A 92 -4.27 -15.58 -14.02
CA GLN A 92 -3.67 -15.16 -15.31
C GLN A 92 -2.96 -13.81 -15.16
N VAL A 93 -1.73 -13.83 -14.66
CA VAL A 93 -0.93 -12.64 -14.40
C VAL A 93 0.45 -12.71 -15.05
N SER A 94 1.01 -11.52 -15.32
CA SER A 94 2.36 -11.44 -15.89
C SER A 94 3.42 -11.91 -14.89
N THR A 95 4.54 -12.42 -15.40
CA THR A 95 5.72 -12.80 -14.59
C THR A 95 6.20 -11.65 -13.70
N ARG A 96 6.16 -10.42 -14.22
CA ARG A 96 6.51 -9.20 -13.49
C ARG A 96 5.58 -8.97 -12.29
N THR A 97 4.28 -9.18 -12.46
CA THR A 97 3.29 -9.04 -11.38
C THR A 97 3.57 -10.04 -10.27
N VAL A 98 3.80 -11.31 -10.62
CA VAL A 98 4.14 -12.34 -9.63
C VAL A 98 5.43 -11.99 -8.88
N GLN A 99 6.45 -11.51 -9.59
CA GLN A 99 7.69 -11.06 -8.93
C GLN A 99 7.44 -9.92 -7.94
N GLN A 100 6.63 -8.92 -8.30
CA GLN A 100 6.26 -7.82 -7.40
C GLN A 100 5.55 -8.35 -6.15
N GLU A 101 4.57 -9.23 -6.31
CA GLU A 101 3.86 -9.83 -5.17
C GLU A 101 4.79 -10.66 -4.28
N ILE A 102 5.75 -11.40 -4.85
CA ILE A 102 6.78 -12.11 -4.08
C ILE A 102 7.60 -11.16 -3.21
N HIS A 103 7.98 -10.00 -3.76
CA HIS A 103 8.71 -8.98 -3.00
C HIS A 103 7.85 -8.40 -1.88
N GLN A 104 6.58 -8.10 -2.14
CA GLN A 104 5.65 -7.59 -1.14
C GLN A 104 5.39 -8.60 -0.01
N LEU A 105 5.36 -9.90 -0.34
CA LEU A 105 5.25 -10.99 0.64
C LEU A 105 6.57 -11.27 1.40
N GLY A 106 7.68 -10.63 1.02
CA GLY A 106 8.99 -10.85 1.65
C GLY A 106 9.61 -12.23 1.35
N LYS A 107 9.09 -12.98 0.37
CA LYS A 107 9.52 -14.36 0.06
C LYS A 107 10.58 -14.44 -1.04
N GLN A 108 11.42 -13.42 -1.15
CA GLN A 108 12.46 -13.33 -2.17
C GLN A 108 13.69 -14.24 -1.92
N SER A 109 13.79 -14.87 -0.75
CA SER A 109 14.98 -15.62 -0.37
C SER A 109 15.11 -16.91 -1.18
N ARG A 110 16.19 -17.03 -1.93
CA ARG A 110 16.63 -18.30 -2.54
C ARG A 110 17.56 -18.98 -1.56
N ILE A 111 17.26 -20.22 -1.20
CA ILE A 111 18.18 -21.04 -0.41
C ILE A 111 19.40 -21.34 -1.29
N THR A 112 20.54 -20.72 -0.98
CA THR A 112 21.80 -21.03 -1.67
C THR A 112 22.25 -22.43 -1.25
N PRO A 113 22.50 -23.36 -2.19
CA PRO A 113 23.05 -24.66 -1.84
C PRO A 113 24.42 -24.46 -1.19
N LYS A 114 24.70 -25.22 -0.13
CA LYS A 114 26.04 -25.22 0.48
C LYS A 114 27.05 -25.69 -0.55
N LYS A 115 28.21 -25.03 -0.62
CA LYS A 115 29.32 -25.46 -1.48
C LYS A 115 29.63 -26.93 -1.16
N PRO A 116 29.74 -27.82 -2.17
CA PRO A 116 30.11 -29.20 -1.91
C PRO A 116 31.49 -29.26 -1.27
N TYR A 117 31.69 -30.22 -0.36
CA TYR A 117 33.00 -30.50 0.20
C TYR A 117 33.82 -31.24 -0.86
N LEU A 118 34.80 -30.56 -1.46
CA LEU A 118 35.68 -31.12 -2.48
C LEU A 118 36.87 -31.80 -1.79
N ARG A 119 37.10 -33.09 -2.08
CA ARG A 119 38.33 -33.78 -1.67
C ARG A 119 39.38 -33.63 -2.76
N LEU A 120 40.66 -33.67 -2.37
CA LEU A 120 41.79 -33.62 -3.33
C LEU A 120 41.71 -34.72 -4.40
N GLN A 121 41.05 -35.84 -4.09
CA GLN A 121 40.80 -36.97 -4.99
C GLN A 121 39.79 -36.67 -6.10
N ASP A 122 38.90 -35.67 -5.92
CA ASP A 122 37.87 -35.31 -6.90
C ASP A 122 38.44 -34.45 -8.06
N PHE A 123 39.70 -34.02 -7.95
CA PHE A 123 40.39 -33.16 -8.92
C PHE A 123 41.33 -33.91 -9.87
N GLN A 124 41.48 -35.23 -9.74
CA GLN A 124 42.30 -36.03 -10.65
C GLN A 124 41.42 -36.71 -11.70
N GLN A 125 41.23 -36.03 -12.82
CA GLN A 125 40.79 -36.61 -14.09
C GLN A 125 41.96 -36.63 -15.07
#